data_AF-A0A4Q9FV33-F1
#
_entry.id   AF-A0A4Q9FV33-F1
#
_cell.length_a   1.000
_cell.length_b   1.000
_cell.length_c   1.000
_cell.angle_alpha   90.00
_cell.angle_beta   90.00
_cell.angle_gamma   90.00
#
_symmetry.space_group_name_H-M   'P 1'
#
loop_
_entity.id
_entity.type
_entity.pdbx_description
1 polymer ?
#
loop_
_entity_poly.entity_id
_entity_poly.type
_entity_poly.pdbx_seq_one_letter_code
_entity_poly.pdbx_strand_id
1 'polypeptide(L)'
;MEITQNQNKATGEIVDLIASAIGKNREVHSATAIATSARLSGSFLFKSFGLNIDDAKPGTAVLSQQANEQGPELINVIGAVLSNMGVTVDNDKMESAEIQKTELDFLQSLNSTQAKATEIMKKHKLTEKEMAVACAMSTAFIIQQCQNDVDVESGFNTAVYGLIEGSKTVPPEMTELPTEQKKWYKFW
;
A
#
# COMPACT_ATOMS: atom_id res chain seq x y z
N MET A 1 10.54 -13.19 9.87
CA MET A 1 10.89 -12.74 8.50
C MET A 1 12.05 -11.77 8.63
N GLU A 2 13.14 -12.00 7.90
CA GLU A 2 14.29 -11.09 7.88
C GLU A 2 14.05 -10.02 6.81
N ILE A 3 14.07 -8.74 7.20
CA ILE A 3 13.89 -7.62 6.27
C ILE A 3 15.22 -7.34 5.57
N THR A 4 15.23 -7.40 4.24
CA THR A 4 16.43 -7.16 3.45
C THR A 4 16.72 -5.67 3.27
N GLN A 5 17.98 -5.34 2.93
CA GLN A 5 18.37 -3.96 2.60
C GLN A 5 17.59 -3.41 1.38
N ASN A 6 17.22 -4.26 0.43
CA ASN A 6 16.45 -3.84 -0.75
C ASN A 6 15.01 -3.48 -0.37
N GLN A 7 14.38 -4.22 0.55
CA GLN A 7 13.07 -3.87 1.09
C GLN A 7 13.11 -2.52 1.81
N ASN A 8 14.14 -2.28 2.64
CA ASN A 8 14.33 -0.99 3.32
C ASN A 8 14.44 0.20 2.33
N LYS A 9 15.19 0.03 1.23
CA LYS A 9 15.31 1.07 0.20
C LYS A 9 13.99 1.30 -0.54
N ALA A 10 13.31 0.22 -0.92
CA ALA A 10 12.00 0.30 -1.56
C ALA A 10 10.96 0.98 -0.66
N THR A 11 11.00 0.74 0.65
CA THR A 11 10.11 1.37 1.63
C THR A 11 10.15 2.89 1.56
N GLY A 12 11.35 3.49 1.51
CA GLY A 12 11.50 4.95 1.38
C GLY A 12 10.91 5.49 0.07
N GLU A 13 11.22 4.83 -1.05
CA GLU A 13 10.68 5.24 -2.36
C GLU A 13 9.16 5.07 -2.45
N ILE A 14 8.58 4.11 -1.72
CA ILE A 14 7.12 3.95 -1.63
C ILE A 14 6.49 5.05 -0.78
N VAL A 15 7.11 5.47 0.33
CA VAL A 15 6.61 6.63 1.11
C VAL A 15 6.55 7.88 0.21
N ASP A 16 7.63 8.14 -0.54
CA ASP A 16 7.70 9.27 -1.47
C ASP A 16 6.65 9.15 -2.59
N LEU A 17 6.47 7.94 -3.14
CA LEU A 17 5.44 7.67 -4.14
C LEU A 17 4.05 8.01 -3.61
N ILE A 18 3.68 7.52 -2.42
CA ILE A 18 2.36 7.76 -1.82
C ILE A 18 2.16 9.26 -1.58
N ALA A 19 3.14 9.96 -1.01
CA ALA A 19 3.06 11.40 -0.78
C ALA A 19 2.84 12.17 -2.09
N SER A 20 3.56 11.80 -3.16
CA SER A 20 3.46 12.45 -4.47
C SER A 20 2.16 12.14 -5.23
N ALA A 21 1.60 10.94 -5.05
CA ALA A 21 0.40 10.49 -5.75
C ALA A 21 -0.90 10.99 -5.09
N ILE A 22 -0.89 11.15 -3.76
CA ILE A 22 -2.08 11.51 -2.98
C ILE A 22 -2.14 13.01 -2.64
N GLY A 23 -0.99 13.69 -2.60
CA GLY A 23 -0.93 15.12 -2.30
C GLY A 23 -1.66 15.97 -3.34
N LYS A 24 -2.66 16.75 -2.91
CA LYS A 24 -3.31 17.81 -3.70
C LYS A 24 -2.92 19.15 -3.10
N ASN A 25 -2.46 20.10 -3.91
CA ASN A 25 -2.09 21.45 -3.45
C ASN A 25 -1.11 21.48 -2.26
N ARG A 26 -0.23 20.48 -2.14
CA ARG A 26 0.73 20.25 -1.03
C ARG A 26 0.13 19.76 0.30
N GLU A 27 -1.14 19.39 0.32
CA GLU A 27 -1.77 18.74 1.47
C GLU A 27 -2.04 17.26 1.15
N VAL A 28 -1.61 16.37 2.05
CA VAL A 28 -1.82 14.93 1.92
C VAL A 28 -2.89 14.56 2.95
N HIS A 29 -4.02 14.05 2.49
CA HIS A 29 -5.05 13.55 3.40
C HIS A 29 -4.54 12.27 4.09
N SER A 30 -4.19 12.39 5.39
CA SER A 30 -3.48 11.37 6.18
C SER A 30 -4.11 9.98 6.10
N ALA A 31 -5.42 9.86 6.31
CA ALA A 31 -6.12 8.57 6.19
C ALA A 31 -6.07 7.98 4.76
N THR A 32 -6.10 8.83 3.73
CA THR A 32 -6.00 8.39 2.33
C THR A 32 -4.60 7.85 2.03
N ALA A 33 -3.55 8.49 2.53
CA ALA A 33 -2.18 8.02 2.37
C ALA A 33 -1.96 6.66 3.06
N ILE A 34 -2.42 6.53 4.30
CA ILE A 34 -2.37 5.27 5.07
C ILE A 34 -3.10 4.15 4.30
N ALA A 35 -4.36 4.38 3.93
CA ALA A 35 -5.15 3.38 3.23
C ALA A 35 -4.57 3.01 1.86
N THR A 36 -4.06 3.99 1.10
CA THR A 36 -3.45 3.74 -0.21
C THR A 36 -2.20 2.85 -0.09
N SER A 37 -1.31 3.16 0.86
CA SER A 37 -0.12 2.34 1.11
C SER A 37 -0.49 0.92 1.55
N ALA A 38 -1.48 0.79 2.43
CA ALA A 38 -1.96 -0.51 2.89
C ALA A 38 -2.63 -1.34 1.78
N ARG A 39 -3.46 -0.72 0.95
CA ARG A 39 -4.06 -1.35 -0.25
C ARG A 39 -3.01 -1.83 -1.22
N LEU A 40 -1.95 -1.05 -1.42
CA LEU A 40 -0.82 -1.41 -2.26
C LEU A 40 -0.07 -2.64 -1.70
N SER A 41 0.16 -2.66 -0.39
CA SER A 41 0.74 -3.82 0.31
C SER A 41 -0.13 -5.08 0.11
N GLY A 42 -1.43 -4.98 0.39
CA GLY A 42 -2.37 -6.07 0.19
C GLY A 42 -2.43 -6.53 -1.28
N SER A 43 -2.40 -5.59 -2.23
CA SER A 43 -2.47 -5.90 -3.66
C SER A 43 -1.24 -6.68 -4.16
N PHE A 44 -0.03 -6.33 -3.70
CA PHE A 44 1.15 -7.12 -4.02
C PHE A 44 1.12 -8.50 -3.35
N LEU A 45 0.58 -8.61 -2.14
CA LEU A 45 0.35 -9.91 -1.52
C LEU A 45 -0.64 -10.75 -2.34
N PHE A 46 -1.75 -10.14 -2.79
CA PHE A 46 -2.72 -10.80 -3.65
C PHE A 46 -2.10 -11.33 -4.94
N LYS A 47 -1.28 -10.51 -5.62
CA LYS A 47 -0.59 -10.91 -6.85
C LYS A 47 0.36 -12.09 -6.60
N SER A 48 1.05 -12.09 -5.45
CA SER A 48 1.99 -13.16 -5.08
C SER A 48 1.36 -14.55 -4.93
N PHE A 49 0.03 -14.63 -4.83
CA PHE A 49 -0.69 -15.89 -4.75
C PHE A 49 -0.76 -16.65 -6.08
N GLY A 50 -0.52 -15.97 -7.21
CA GLY A 50 -0.58 -16.59 -8.54
C GLY A 50 -1.96 -17.17 -8.88
N LEU A 51 -3.03 -16.56 -8.36
CA LEU A 51 -4.41 -17.00 -8.62
C LEU A 51 -4.77 -16.77 -10.09
N ASN A 52 -5.50 -17.70 -10.69
CA ASN A 52 -6.13 -17.46 -11.99
C ASN A 52 -7.36 -16.57 -11.79
N ILE A 53 -7.30 -15.36 -12.34
CA ILE A 53 -8.31 -14.31 -12.21
C ILE A 53 -8.78 -13.78 -13.57
N ASP A 54 -8.55 -14.51 -14.65
CA ASP A 54 -8.74 -14.03 -16.03
C ASP A 54 -10.18 -13.56 -16.31
N ASP A 55 -11.18 -14.17 -15.66
CA ASP A 55 -12.59 -13.81 -15.80
C ASP A 55 -13.10 -12.82 -14.72
N ALA A 56 -12.24 -12.43 -13.78
CA ALA A 56 -12.62 -11.61 -12.64
C ALA A 56 -12.41 -10.11 -12.95
N LYS A 57 -13.44 -9.32 -12.67
CA LYS A 57 -13.37 -7.86 -12.89
C LYS A 57 -12.57 -7.18 -11.78
N PRO A 58 -11.80 -6.11 -12.07
CA PRO A 58 -11.25 -5.25 -11.03
C PRO A 58 -12.30 -4.81 -10.00
N GLY A 59 -11.92 -4.82 -8.72
CA GLY A 59 -12.83 -4.52 -7.61
C GLY A 59 -13.66 -5.71 -7.12
N THR A 60 -13.56 -6.88 -7.76
CA THR A 60 -14.25 -8.09 -7.31
C THR A 60 -13.56 -8.67 -6.08
N ALA A 61 -14.34 -8.99 -5.04
CA ALA A 61 -13.85 -9.69 -3.87
C ALA A 61 -13.52 -11.16 -4.19
N VAL A 62 -12.40 -11.65 -3.67
CA VAL A 62 -11.88 -13.00 -3.88
C VAL A 62 -11.72 -13.70 -2.54
N LEU A 63 -12.38 -14.85 -2.40
CA LEU A 63 -12.20 -15.72 -1.25
C LEU A 63 -10.93 -16.54 -1.43
N SER A 64 -9.86 -16.13 -0.75
CA SER A 64 -8.57 -16.81 -0.76
C SER A 64 -8.15 -17.25 0.65
N GLN A 65 -7.86 -18.55 0.79
CA GLN A 65 -7.22 -19.12 1.98
C GLN A 65 -5.85 -18.46 2.22
N GLN A 66 -5.07 -18.23 1.16
CA GLN A 66 -3.75 -17.60 1.27
C GLN A 66 -3.84 -16.19 1.85
N ALA A 67 -4.89 -15.43 1.51
CA ALA A 67 -5.13 -14.12 2.12
C ALA A 67 -5.44 -14.21 3.62
N ASN A 68 -6.16 -15.24 4.07
CA ASN A 68 -6.44 -15.47 5.49
C ASN A 68 -5.17 -15.83 6.28
N GLU A 69 -4.28 -16.61 5.66
CA GLU A 69 -3.06 -17.10 6.31
C GLU A 69 -1.94 -16.05 6.31
N GLN A 70 -1.74 -15.35 5.18
CA GLN A 70 -0.59 -14.46 4.99
C GLN A 70 -0.93 -12.98 5.25
N GLY A 71 -2.20 -12.57 5.18
CA GLY A 71 -2.62 -11.20 5.51
C GLY A 71 -2.21 -10.75 6.91
N PRO A 72 -2.45 -11.57 7.96
CA PRO A 72 -2.01 -11.25 9.33
C PRO A 72 -0.49 -11.05 9.49
N GLU A 73 0.33 -11.71 8.65
CA GLU A 73 1.79 -11.52 8.69
C GLU A 73 2.17 -10.07 8.37
N LEU A 74 1.50 -9.44 7.41
CA LEU A 74 1.76 -8.05 7.04
C LEU A 74 1.23 -7.06 8.09
N ILE A 75 0.13 -7.37 8.77
CA ILE A 75 -0.35 -6.58 9.91
C ILE A 75 0.69 -6.60 11.04
N ASN A 76 1.28 -7.77 11.31
CA ASN A 76 2.36 -7.90 12.29
C ASN A 76 3.61 -7.11 11.88
N VAL A 77 3.94 -7.04 10.58
CA VAL A 77 5.03 -6.18 10.09
C VAL A 77 4.76 -4.71 10.40
N ILE A 78 3.54 -4.21 10.14
CA ILE A 78 3.18 -2.81 10.44
C ILE A 78 3.38 -2.53 11.93
N GLY A 79 2.82 -3.39 12.79
CA GLY A 79 2.94 -3.24 14.25
C GLY A 79 4.38 -3.30 14.76
N ALA A 80 5.18 -4.23 14.24
CA ALA A 80 6.59 -4.36 14.62
C ALA A 80 7.42 -3.14 14.19
N VAL A 81 7.18 -2.60 12.99
CA VAL A 81 7.88 -1.40 12.49
C VAL A 81 7.48 -0.17 13.31
N LEU A 82 6.19 0.00 13.63
CA LEU A 82 5.72 1.06 14.53
C LEU A 82 6.40 0.98 15.90
N SER A 83 6.43 -0.21 16.50
CA SER A 83 7.08 -0.45 17.79
C SER A 83 8.57 -0.12 17.74
N ASN A 84 9.27 -0.52 16.67
CA ASN A 84 10.68 -0.18 16.47
C ASN A 84 10.93 1.33 16.28
N MET A 85 9.92 2.09 15.83
CA MET A 85 9.95 3.56 15.77
C MET A 85 9.51 4.23 17.08
N GLY A 86 9.24 3.46 18.14
CA GLY A 86 8.79 3.97 19.44
C GLY A 86 7.29 4.30 19.48
N VAL A 87 6.52 3.93 18.45
CA VAL A 87 5.07 4.10 18.41
C VAL A 87 4.41 2.81 18.89
N THR A 88 3.66 2.89 19.99
CA THR A 88 2.94 1.74 20.54
C THR A 88 1.47 1.85 20.17
N VAL A 89 0.93 0.77 19.59
CA VAL A 89 -0.51 0.63 19.36
C VAL A 89 -1.14 0.10 20.65
N ASP A 90 -2.06 0.87 21.22
CA ASP A 90 -2.77 0.52 22.44
C ASP A 90 -3.93 -0.43 22.12
N ASN A 91 -3.72 -1.73 22.38
CA ASN A 91 -4.72 -2.77 22.08
C ASN A 91 -6.06 -2.54 22.81
N ASP A 92 -6.06 -1.90 23.98
CA ASP A 92 -7.30 -1.64 24.72
C ASP A 92 -8.16 -0.55 24.04
N LYS A 93 -7.55 0.29 23.19
CA LYS A 93 -8.25 1.34 22.41
C LYS A 93 -8.67 0.88 21.01
N MET A 94 -8.11 -0.22 20.52
CA MET A 94 -8.33 -0.72 19.16
C MET A 94 -9.80 -1.01 18.85
N GLU A 95 -10.58 -1.49 19.82
CA GLU A 95 -12.01 -1.77 19.64
C GLU A 95 -12.85 -0.50 19.42
N SER A 96 -12.43 0.62 20.02
CA SER A 96 -13.10 1.92 19.93
C SER A 96 -12.57 2.83 18.83
N ALA A 97 -11.39 2.51 18.28
CA ALA A 97 -10.72 3.35 17.28
C ALA A 97 -11.42 3.24 15.92
N GLU A 98 -11.80 4.38 15.36
CA GLU A 98 -12.54 4.43 14.11
C GLU A 98 -11.64 4.12 12.90
N ILE A 99 -12.19 3.41 11.91
CA ILE A 99 -11.58 3.37 10.57
C ILE A 99 -11.85 4.72 9.91
N GLN A 100 -10.78 5.44 9.59
CA GLN A 100 -10.87 6.80 9.05
C GLN A 100 -11.42 6.79 7.63
N LYS A 101 -12.23 7.81 7.32
CA LYS A 101 -12.77 7.98 5.97
C LYS A 101 -11.67 8.35 4.99
N THR A 102 -11.62 7.68 3.84
CA THR A 102 -10.64 7.96 2.78
C THR A 102 -11.26 8.79 1.65
N GLU A 103 -10.46 9.62 0.99
CA GLU A 103 -10.90 10.37 -0.20
C GLU A 103 -10.87 9.53 -1.48
N LEU A 104 -10.00 8.51 -1.51
CA LEU A 104 -9.90 7.57 -2.62
C LEU A 104 -10.47 6.21 -2.22
N ASP A 105 -11.17 5.58 -3.15
CA ASP A 105 -11.55 4.17 -3.06
C ASP A 105 -10.38 3.25 -3.45
N PHE A 106 -10.60 1.94 -3.37
CA PHE A 106 -9.62 0.92 -3.70
C PHE A 106 -9.02 1.06 -5.11
N LEU A 107 -9.87 1.20 -6.13
CA LEU A 107 -9.43 1.23 -7.53
C LEU A 107 -8.69 2.54 -7.83
N GLN A 108 -9.18 3.66 -7.33
CA GLN A 108 -8.54 4.97 -7.46
C GLN A 108 -7.14 4.98 -6.80
N SER A 109 -7.04 4.40 -5.60
CA SER A 109 -5.78 4.28 -4.85
C SER A 109 -4.74 3.51 -5.66
N LEU A 110 -5.11 2.34 -6.20
CA LEU A 110 -4.20 1.49 -6.96
C LEU A 110 -3.89 2.06 -8.35
N ASN A 111 -4.87 2.60 -9.08
CA ASN A 111 -4.63 3.27 -10.37
C ASN A 111 -3.60 4.39 -10.26
N SER A 112 -3.56 5.09 -9.13
CA SER A 112 -2.64 6.21 -8.91
C SER A 112 -1.21 5.77 -8.55
N THR A 113 -1.02 4.53 -8.08
CA THR A 113 0.24 4.12 -7.41
C THR A 113 0.86 2.83 -7.96
N GLN A 114 0.06 1.85 -8.40
CA GLN A 114 0.54 0.49 -8.63
C GLN A 114 1.58 0.36 -9.75
N ALA A 115 1.50 1.18 -10.79
CA ALA A 115 2.42 1.14 -11.92
C ALA A 115 3.83 1.54 -11.47
N LYS A 116 3.97 2.71 -10.83
CA LYS A 116 5.24 3.20 -10.27
C LYS A 116 5.75 2.31 -9.15
N ALA A 117 4.87 1.76 -8.31
CA ALA A 117 5.27 0.80 -7.29
C ALA A 117 5.87 -0.47 -7.92
N THR A 118 5.33 -0.93 -9.04
CA THR A 118 5.87 -2.07 -9.80
C THR A 118 7.23 -1.74 -10.42
N GLU A 119 7.46 -0.50 -10.84
CA GLU A 119 8.80 -0.04 -11.28
C GLU A 119 9.81 -0.07 -10.12
N ILE A 120 9.42 0.40 -8.92
CA ILE A 120 10.24 0.34 -7.71
C ILE A 120 10.56 -1.12 -7.37
N MET A 121 9.57 -2.01 -7.41
CA MET A 121 9.74 -3.45 -7.20
C MET A 121 10.80 -4.04 -8.15
N LYS A 122 10.67 -3.75 -9.46
CA LYS A 122 11.62 -4.21 -10.49
C LYS A 122 13.02 -3.63 -10.29
N LYS A 123 13.13 -2.34 -9.96
CA LYS A 123 14.40 -1.65 -9.68
C LYS A 123 15.18 -2.31 -8.55
N HIS A 124 14.49 -2.72 -7.48
CA HIS A 124 15.09 -3.37 -6.32
C HIS A 124 15.11 -4.91 -6.40
N LYS A 125 14.67 -5.47 -7.53
CA LYS A 125 14.61 -6.92 -7.79
C LYS A 125 13.82 -7.68 -6.73
N LEU A 126 12.74 -7.09 -6.25
CA LEU A 126 11.87 -7.69 -5.25
C LEU A 126 10.83 -8.59 -5.92
N THR A 127 10.49 -9.69 -5.26
CA THR A 127 9.27 -10.45 -5.53
C THR A 127 8.05 -9.67 -5.08
N GLU A 128 6.86 -10.05 -5.55
CA GLU A 128 5.61 -9.43 -5.13
C GLU A 128 5.38 -9.57 -3.61
N LYS A 129 5.74 -10.71 -3.02
CA LYS A 129 5.66 -10.90 -1.57
C LYS A 129 6.63 -9.97 -0.82
N GLU A 130 7.88 -9.84 -1.27
CA GLU A 130 8.84 -8.91 -0.65
C GLU A 130 8.40 -7.44 -0.81
N MET A 131 7.78 -7.10 -1.93
CA MET A 131 7.23 -5.78 -2.18
C MET A 131 6.02 -5.50 -1.28
N ALA A 132 5.16 -6.49 -1.04
CA ALA A 132 4.06 -6.39 -0.10
C ALA A 132 4.55 -6.02 1.31
N VAL A 133 5.64 -6.64 1.75
CA VAL A 133 6.32 -6.33 3.01
C VAL A 133 6.91 -4.92 2.99
N ALA A 134 7.59 -4.52 1.91
CA ALA A 134 8.13 -3.16 1.79
C ALA A 134 7.03 -2.08 1.89
N CYS A 135 5.87 -2.31 1.25
CA CYS A 135 4.70 -1.44 1.38
C CYS A 135 4.08 -1.46 2.79
N ALA A 136 4.05 -2.62 3.47
CA ALA A 136 3.59 -2.70 4.86
C ALA A 136 4.48 -1.85 5.79
N MET A 137 5.79 -1.92 5.59
CA MET A 137 6.74 -1.04 6.28
C MET A 137 6.48 0.43 5.96
N SER A 138 6.25 0.80 4.70
CA SER A 138 5.89 2.18 4.31
C SER A 138 4.61 2.64 4.99
N THR A 139 3.61 1.78 5.13
CA THR A 139 2.37 2.08 5.86
C THR A 139 2.65 2.44 7.32
N ALA A 140 3.54 1.71 8.00
CA ALA A 140 3.95 2.04 9.36
C ALA A 140 4.62 3.42 9.43
N PHE A 141 5.54 3.74 8.50
CA PHE A 141 6.13 5.07 8.42
C PHE A 141 5.07 6.16 8.21
N ILE A 142 4.10 5.94 7.32
CA ILE A 142 3.05 6.92 7.06
C ILE A 142 2.17 7.12 8.30
N ILE A 143 1.77 6.05 9.01
CA ILE A 143 1.03 6.17 10.28
C ILE A 143 1.81 7.05 11.27
N GLN A 144 3.10 6.79 11.45
CA GLN A 144 3.96 7.58 12.35
C GLN A 144 4.01 9.07 11.94
N GLN A 145 4.16 9.37 10.65
CA GLN A 145 4.22 10.75 10.16
C GLN A 145 2.88 11.48 10.29
N CYS A 146 1.76 10.75 10.22
CA CYS A 146 0.41 11.28 10.29
C CYS A 146 -0.18 11.37 11.71
N GLN A 147 0.59 11.01 12.76
CA GLN A 147 0.08 10.90 14.14
C GLN A 147 -0.49 12.19 14.75
N ASN A 148 -0.20 13.36 14.14
CA ASN A 148 -0.77 14.63 14.57
C ASN A 148 -2.19 14.88 14.01
N ASP A 149 -2.56 14.17 12.94
CA ASP A 149 -3.85 14.33 12.26
C ASP A 149 -4.79 13.16 12.53
N VAL A 150 -4.23 11.96 12.70
CA VAL A 150 -4.95 10.70 12.93
C VAL A 150 -4.26 9.99 14.09
N ASP A 151 -5.02 9.63 15.13
CA ASP A 151 -4.47 8.84 16.23
C ASP A 151 -3.95 7.48 15.72
N VAL A 152 -2.95 6.95 16.44
CA VAL A 152 -2.20 5.77 16.00
C VAL A 152 -3.12 4.58 15.79
N GLU A 153 -4.07 4.36 16.70
CA GLU A 153 -5.01 3.24 16.64
C GLU A 153 -5.98 3.35 15.46
N SER A 154 -6.56 4.53 15.21
CA SER A 154 -7.37 4.77 14.02
C SER A 154 -6.56 4.64 12.72
N GLY A 155 -5.32 5.13 12.71
CA GLY A 155 -4.40 4.96 11.59
C GLY A 155 -4.10 3.48 11.33
N PHE A 156 -3.86 2.70 12.39
CA PHE A 156 -3.62 1.27 12.30
C PHE A 156 -4.86 0.51 11.84
N ASN A 157 -6.06 0.79 12.37
CA ASN A 157 -7.32 0.20 11.90
C ASN A 157 -7.60 0.52 10.43
N THR A 158 -7.31 1.74 10.00
CA THR A 158 -7.41 2.17 8.60
C THR A 158 -6.45 1.37 7.70
N ALA A 159 -5.22 1.16 8.16
CA ALA A 159 -4.25 0.33 7.46
C ALA A 159 -4.68 -1.15 7.39
N VAL A 160 -5.17 -1.73 8.48
CA VAL A 160 -5.67 -3.11 8.51
C VAL A 160 -6.81 -3.28 7.50
N TYR A 161 -7.77 -2.36 7.48
CA TYR A 161 -8.87 -2.39 6.51
C TYR A 161 -8.35 -2.32 5.07
N GLY A 162 -7.47 -1.36 4.77
CA GLY A 162 -6.90 -1.22 3.41
C GLY A 162 -6.09 -2.43 2.96
N LEU A 163 -5.37 -3.09 3.88
CA LEU A 163 -4.60 -4.30 3.61
C LEU A 163 -5.52 -5.50 3.33
N ILE A 164 -6.59 -5.66 4.12
CA ILE A 164 -7.62 -6.68 3.88
C ILE A 164 -8.26 -6.46 2.52
N GLU A 165 -8.67 -5.22 2.22
CA GLU A 165 -9.23 -4.84 0.93
C GLU A 165 -8.27 -5.17 -0.22
N GLY A 166 -6.99 -4.81 -0.10
CA GLY A 166 -5.98 -5.10 -1.12
C GLY A 166 -5.64 -6.57 -1.29
N SER A 167 -5.62 -7.36 -0.22
CA SER A 167 -5.27 -8.79 -0.26
C SER A 167 -6.42 -9.71 -0.69
N LYS A 168 -7.63 -9.17 -0.81
CA LYS A 168 -8.85 -9.92 -1.13
C LYS A 168 -9.67 -9.32 -2.26
N THR A 169 -9.12 -8.37 -3.01
CA THR A 169 -9.84 -7.72 -4.11
C THR A 169 -8.98 -7.71 -5.37
N VAL A 170 -9.59 -8.06 -6.51
CA VAL A 170 -8.89 -8.03 -7.81
C VAL A 170 -8.42 -6.61 -8.08
N PRO A 171 -7.10 -6.37 -8.22
CA PRO A 171 -6.58 -5.03 -8.48
C PRO A 171 -6.97 -4.54 -9.88
N PRO A 172 -6.89 -3.22 -10.15
CA PRO A 172 -7.02 -2.72 -11.50
C PRO A 172 -5.94 -3.29 -12.41
N GLU A 173 -6.24 -3.40 -13.69
CA GLU A 173 -5.24 -3.71 -14.71
C GLU A 173 -4.12 -2.66 -14.69
N MET A 174 -2.88 -3.11 -14.89
CA MET A 174 -1.77 -2.18 -15.09
C MET A 174 -1.87 -1.62 -16.51
N THR A 175 -2.52 -0.46 -16.64
CA THR A 175 -2.37 0.35 -17.85
C THR A 175 -0.95 0.89 -17.85
N GLU A 176 -0.16 0.52 -18.85
CA GLU A 176 1.13 1.18 -19.09
C GLU A 176 0.87 2.69 -19.19
N LEU A 177 1.57 3.49 -18.37
CA LEU A 177 1.57 4.93 -18.58
C LEU A 177 2.01 5.17 -20.02
N PRO A 178 1.28 5.97 -20.83
CA PRO A 178 1.69 6.23 -22.19
C PRO A 178 3.12 6.78 -22.13
N THR A 179 4.08 6.02 -22.66
CA THR A 179 5.45 6.50 -22.87
C THR A 179 5.32 7.84 -23.58
N GLU A 180 5.87 8.91 -23.00
CA GLU A 180 5.90 10.23 -23.63
C GLU A 180 6.27 10.04 -25.11
N GLN A 181 5.30 10.24 -26.00
CA GLN A 181 5.56 10.26 -27.42
C GLN A 181 6.59 11.37 -27.61
N LYS A 182 7.85 10.99 -27.91
CA LYS A 182 8.89 11.93 -28.33
C LYS A 182 8.23 12.87 -29.33
N LYS A 183 8.15 14.16 -29.00
CA LYS A 183 7.59 15.16 -29.91
C LYS A 183 8.57 15.28 -31.09
N TRP A 184 8.31 14.56 -32.17
CA TRP A 184 9.01 14.71 -33.44
C TRP A 184 8.52 15.99 -34.13
N TYR A 185 8.90 17.16 -33.63
CA TYR A 185 8.82 18.38 -34.43
C TYR A 185 10.16 18.57 -35.13
N LYS A 186 10.17 18.32 -36.44
CA LYS A 186 11.18 18.85 -37.36
C LYS A 186 11.00 20.36 -37.40
N PHE A 187 12.03 21.10 -36.99
CA PHE A 187 12.14 22.51 -37.34
C PHE A 187 12.40 22.58 -38.84
N TRP A 188 11.46 23.22 -39.54
CA TRP A 188 11.70 23.83 -40.85
C TRP A 188 12.38 25.17 -40.64
#